data_AF-A0A2A5VL06-F1
#
_entry.id   AF-A0A2A5VL06-F1
#
_cell.length_a   1.000
_cell.length_b   1.000
_cell.length_c   1.000
_cell.angle_alpha   90.00
_cell.angle_beta   90.00
_cell.angle_gamma   90.00
#
_symmetry.space_group_name_H-M   'P 1'
#
loop_
_entity.id
_entity.type
_entity.pdbx_description
1 polymer ?
#
loop_
_entity_poly.entity_id
_entity_poly.type
_entity_poly.pdbx_seq_one_letter_code
_entity_poly.pdbx_strand_id
1 'polypeptide(L)'
;MQSSIRLSDVEVPFNLANRDERLQFIDDIMQEFLFQILMMRKRWGLHEGGVLILGITAIILGAWDLGIGELAGGGDYRRVGLFGDNSGLLHVADFSLMLALLSLISWIGVFGGLWIRYPIMRENIVYLTIANLGVQLGHIYSHSNSTKFPFGSELGDWGGVAVGNLIMLFLSIIVVHRAVIETRDIHVEERHNHPDPRKVAREWRDHSLRAWSIGLGCWIILTNISAWSGSHSVALRPPIEQDMTLFVAMHVISGIAAIILLVHILWYPQFMLGSSGDRIQSTRAREVAGEYIPRTTKNSQGICPICNVETPALKLSDGSYEVPCTTESCQNVGVPGTSCKECNSMIPSRITCQKCGSSTTIVSHFSRSEAW
;
A
#
# COMPACT_ATOMS: atom_id res chain seq x y z
N MET A 1 11.61 -30.48 2.38
CA MET A 1 11.96 -29.10 2.76
C MET A 1 12.12 -28.29 1.49
N GLN A 2 11.09 -27.56 1.05
CA GLN A 2 11.29 -26.56 -0.01
C GLN A 2 11.99 -25.36 0.64
N SER A 3 13.21 -25.04 0.21
CA SER A 3 13.84 -23.79 0.57
C SER A 3 12.89 -22.65 0.18
N SER A 4 12.49 -21.83 1.15
CA SER A 4 11.72 -20.62 0.88
C SER A 4 12.63 -19.70 0.06
N ILE A 5 12.28 -19.47 -1.20
CA ILE A 5 12.98 -18.48 -2.02
C ILE A 5 12.87 -17.13 -1.32
N ARG A 6 14.00 -16.49 -1.09
CA ARG A 6 14.08 -15.13 -0.55
C ARG A 6 14.26 -14.14 -1.67
N LEU A 7 13.79 -12.92 -1.48
CA LEU A 7 14.00 -11.84 -2.42
C LEU A 7 15.49 -11.55 -2.61
N SER A 8 16.26 -11.53 -1.51
CA SER A 8 17.71 -11.30 -1.54
C SER A 8 18.50 -12.33 -2.35
N ASP A 9 17.91 -13.49 -2.63
CA ASP A 9 18.54 -14.58 -3.39
C ASP A 9 18.12 -14.58 -4.88
N VAL A 10 17.24 -13.67 -5.31
CA VAL A 10 16.81 -13.58 -6.71
C VAL A 10 17.85 -12.84 -7.53
N GLU A 11 18.38 -13.53 -8.55
CA GLU A 11 19.31 -12.93 -9.51
C GLU A 11 18.57 -12.09 -10.56
N VAL A 12 19.11 -10.91 -10.85
CA VAL A 12 18.62 -10.03 -11.91
C VAL A 12 19.35 -10.30 -13.23
N PRO A 13 18.65 -10.31 -14.38
CA PRO A 13 19.26 -10.58 -15.67
C PRO A 13 20.21 -9.46 -16.14
N PHE A 14 20.00 -8.24 -15.65
CA PHE A 14 20.84 -7.09 -15.92
C PHE A 14 21.26 -6.45 -14.60
N ASN A 15 22.53 -6.07 -14.50
CA ASN A 15 23.07 -5.33 -13.36
C ASN A 15 23.51 -3.95 -13.89
N LEU A 16 22.62 -2.97 -13.74
CA LEU A 16 22.85 -1.59 -14.15
C LEU A 16 23.77 -0.85 -13.17
N ALA A 17 23.86 -1.29 -11.92
CA ALA A 17 24.79 -0.77 -10.92
C ALA A 17 26.26 -0.94 -11.35
N ASN A 18 26.58 -1.98 -12.13
CA ASN A 18 27.90 -2.15 -12.73
C ASN A 18 28.27 -1.03 -13.72
N ARG A 19 27.28 -0.31 -14.27
CA ARG A 19 27.50 0.83 -15.19
C ARG A 19 27.51 2.16 -14.45
N ASP A 20 26.55 2.36 -13.55
CA ASP A 20 26.46 3.56 -12.70
C ASP A 20 25.78 3.17 -11.37
N GLU A 21 26.45 3.44 -10.25
CA GLU A 21 25.95 3.18 -8.89
C GLU A 21 24.57 3.83 -8.64
N ARG A 22 24.29 4.96 -9.31
CA ARG A 22 23.00 5.65 -9.23
C ARG A 22 21.84 4.82 -9.79
N LEU A 23 22.10 3.81 -10.62
CA LEU A 23 21.08 2.94 -11.20
C LEU A 23 20.75 1.72 -10.33
N GLN A 24 21.41 1.55 -9.18
CA GLN A 24 21.16 0.45 -8.26
C GLN A 24 19.69 0.35 -7.83
N PHE A 25 18.99 1.47 -7.68
CA PHE A 25 17.57 1.45 -7.33
C PHE A 25 16.69 0.76 -8.39
N ILE A 26 17.07 0.81 -9.67
CA ILE A 26 16.35 0.15 -10.76
C ILE A 26 16.54 -1.36 -10.66
N ASP A 27 17.78 -1.80 -10.40
CA ASP A 27 18.09 -3.21 -10.19
C ASP A 27 17.32 -3.75 -8.98
N ASP A 28 17.28 -2.99 -7.87
CA ASP A 28 16.51 -3.35 -6.68
C ASP A 28 15.01 -3.55 -6.97
N ILE A 29 14.42 -2.65 -7.76
CA ILE A 29 13.01 -2.71 -8.15
C ILE A 29 12.77 -3.89 -9.10
N MET A 30 13.66 -4.11 -10.07
CA MET A 30 13.55 -5.22 -11.01
C MET A 30 13.66 -6.57 -10.29
N GLN A 31 14.56 -6.68 -9.32
CA GLN A 31 14.68 -7.85 -8.45
C GLN A 31 13.38 -8.12 -7.70
N GLU A 32 12.75 -7.08 -7.12
CA GLU A 32 11.44 -7.20 -6.46
C GLU A 32 10.33 -7.63 -7.40
N PHE A 33 10.26 -7.06 -8.61
CA PHE A 33 9.28 -7.47 -9.61
C PHE A 33 9.45 -8.95 -10.01
N LEU A 34 10.69 -9.38 -10.26
CA LEU A 34 10.98 -10.77 -10.61
C LEU A 34 10.61 -11.72 -9.48
N PHE A 35 10.97 -11.37 -8.23
CA PHE A 35 10.59 -12.13 -7.06
C PHE A 35 9.07 -12.26 -6.94
N GLN A 36 8.33 -11.15 -7.05
CA GLN A 36 6.88 -11.17 -6.99
C GLN A 36 6.27 -12.04 -8.09
N ILE A 37 6.76 -11.96 -9.33
CA ILE A 37 6.29 -12.82 -10.44
C ILE A 37 6.59 -14.30 -10.17
N LEU A 38 7.79 -14.61 -9.70
CA LEU A 38 8.16 -15.99 -9.33
C LEU A 38 7.26 -16.53 -8.22
N MET A 39 6.98 -15.72 -7.21
CA MET A 39 6.11 -16.11 -6.11
C MET A 39 4.65 -16.24 -6.54
N MET A 40 4.14 -15.35 -7.40
CA MET A 40 2.81 -15.50 -8.00
C MET A 40 2.71 -16.82 -8.76
N ARG A 41 3.66 -17.14 -9.65
CA ARG A 41 3.66 -18.40 -10.41
C ARG A 41 3.70 -19.65 -9.53
N LYS A 42 4.35 -19.58 -8.37
CA LYS A 42 4.47 -20.72 -7.45
C LYS A 42 3.30 -20.85 -6.48
N ARG A 43 2.61 -19.75 -6.17
CA ARG A 43 1.65 -19.69 -5.05
C ARG A 43 0.22 -19.43 -5.49
N TRP A 44 0.00 -18.78 -6.63
CA TRP A 44 -1.35 -18.62 -7.16
C TRP A 44 -1.87 -19.98 -7.61
N GLY A 45 -3.04 -20.32 -7.09
CA GLY A 45 -3.71 -21.58 -7.38
C GLY A 45 -5.03 -21.35 -8.09
N LEU A 46 -5.88 -22.38 -8.02
CA LEU A 46 -7.20 -22.38 -8.62
C LEU A 46 -8.11 -21.26 -8.07
N HIS A 47 -7.91 -20.86 -6.81
CA HIS A 47 -8.72 -19.80 -6.21
C HIS A 47 -8.41 -18.43 -6.84
N GLU A 48 -7.14 -18.04 -6.89
CA GLU A 48 -6.72 -16.77 -7.51
C GLU A 48 -7.11 -16.75 -8.99
N GLY A 49 -6.91 -17.87 -9.70
CA GLY A 49 -7.36 -18.02 -11.08
C GLY A 49 -8.89 -17.90 -11.24
N GLY A 50 -9.67 -18.53 -10.36
CA GLY A 50 -11.13 -18.49 -10.39
C GLY A 50 -11.70 -17.09 -10.15
N VAL A 51 -11.15 -16.35 -9.17
CA VAL A 51 -11.55 -14.95 -8.93
C VAL A 51 -11.20 -14.06 -10.12
N LEU A 52 -10.04 -14.26 -10.76
CA LEU A 52 -9.67 -13.51 -11.96
C LEU A 52 -10.58 -13.81 -13.14
N ILE A 53 -10.86 -15.08 -13.42
CA ILE A 53 -11.79 -15.46 -14.49
C ILE A 53 -13.17 -14.85 -14.24
N LEU A 54 -13.67 -14.91 -13.00
CA LEU A 54 -14.95 -14.33 -12.65
C LEU A 54 -14.95 -12.79 -12.82
N GLY A 55 -13.88 -12.11 -12.41
CA GLY A 55 -13.75 -10.66 -12.59
C GLY A 55 -13.62 -10.22 -14.05
N ILE A 56 -12.84 -10.95 -14.85
CA ILE A 56 -12.74 -10.73 -16.30
C ILE A 56 -14.11 -10.92 -16.96
N THR A 57 -14.83 -11.98 -16.58
CA THR A 57 -16.19 -12.26 -17.06
C THR A 57 -17.13 -11.13 -16.67
N ALA A 58 -17.07 -10.65 -15.41
CA ALA A 58 -17.89 -9.54 -14.94
C ALA A 58 -17.69 -8.26 -15.79
N ILE A 59 -16.43 -7.92 -16.11
CA ILE A 59 -16.10 -6.77 -16.94
C ILE A 59 -16.67 -6.92 -18.35
N ILE A 60 -16.43 -8.07 -19.00
CA ILE A 60 -16.90 -8.31 -20.37
C ILE A 60 -18.43 -8.26 -20.44
N LEU A 61 -19.13 -8.95 -19.53
CA LEU A 61 -20.59 -8.98 -19.50
C LEU A 61 -21.22 -7.61 -19.20
N GLY A 62 -20.53 -6.76 -18.44
CA GLY A 62 -21.02 -5.41 -18.10
C GLY A 62 -20.75 -4.35 -19.17
N ALA A 63 -19.74 -4.57 -20.02
CA ALA A 63 -19.32 -3.59 -21.03
C ALA A 63 -19.74 -3.96 -22.45
N TRP A 64 -20.08 -5.22 -22.71
CA TRP A 64 -20.29 -5.75 -24.05
C TRP A 64 -21.52 -6.67 -24.10
N ASP A 65 -22.43 -6.43 -25.03
CA ASP A 65 -23.69 -7.17 -25.20
C ASP A 65 -23.75 -8.07 -26.45
N LEU A 66 -22.59 -8.55 -26.86
CA LEU A 66 -22.37 -9.55 -27.92
C LEU A 66 -22.96 -9.14 -29.28
N GLY A 67 -22.98 -7.84 -29.55
CA GLY A 67 -23.40 -7.27 -30.84
C GLY A 67 -24.83 -6.72 -30.87
N ILE A 68 -25.50 -6.64 -29.72
CA ILE A 68 -26.80 -5.95 -29.60
C ILE A 68 -26.62 -4.42 -29.64
N GLY A 69 -25.52 -3.91 -29.10
CA GLY A 69 -25.13 -2.50 -29.16
C GLY A 69 -25.82 -1.57 -28.15
N GLU A 70 -26.67 -2.09 -27.26
CA GLU A 70 -27.31 -1.30 -26.20
C GLU A 70 -26.39 -1.06 -24.99
N LEU A 71 -25.67 -2.07 -24.48
CA LEU A 71 -24.72 -1.83 -23.37
C LEU A 71 -23.49 -1.06 -23.85
N ALA A 72 -22.94 -1.47 -24.99
CA ALA A 72 -21.75 -0.85 -25.57
C ALA A 72 -22.04 0.57 -26.13
N GLY A 73 -23.28 0.85 -26.51
CA GLY A 73 -23.72 2.14 -27.06
C GLY A 73 -24.39 3.08 -26.06
N GLY A 74 -24.50 2.70 -24.78
CA GLY A 74 -25.09 3.54 -23.73
C GLY A 74 -26.63 3.54 -23.65
N GLY A 75 -27.30 2.70 -24.45
CA GLY A 75 -28.74 2.44 -24.37
C GLY A 75 -29.64 3.63 -24.71
N ASP A 76 -30.89 3.58 -24.26
CA ASP A 76 -31.87 4.67 -24.44
C ASP A 76 -31.54 5.87 -23.54
N TYR A 77 -30.96 6.91 -24.13
CA TYR A 77 -30.56 8.15 -23.44
C TYR A 77 -31.73 8.93 -22.81
N ARG A 78 -32.99 8.60 -23.13
CA ARG A 78 -34.18 9.24 -22.55
C ARG A 78 -34.59 8.66 -21.21
N ARG A 79 -33.98 7.52 -20.83
CA ARG A 79 -34.29 6.80 -19.60
C ARG A 79 -33.10 6.85 -18.65
N VAL A 80 -33.37 6.86 -17.35
CA VAL A 80 -32.33 6.98 -16.32
C VAL A 80 -32.70 6.15 -15.10
N GLY A 81 -31.67 5.74 -14.36
CA GLY A 81 -31.84 5.02 -13.09
C GLY A 81 -31.99 3.51 -13.24
N LEU A 82 -32.03 2.84 -12.08
CA LEU A 82 -32.02 1.38 -11.95
C LEU A 82 -33.43 0.80 -11.78
N PHE A 83 -34.35 1.55 -11.18
CA PHE A 83 -35.69 1.08 -10.82
C PHE A 83 -36.78 2.09 -11.21
N GLY A 84 -38.02 1.61 -11.35
CA GLY A 84 -39.20 2.42 -11.68
C GLY A 84 -39.53 2.45 -13.18
N ASP A 85 -40.65 3.09 -13.51
CA ASP A 85 -41.26 3.07 -14.85
C ASP A 85 -40.40 3.75 -15.93
N ASN A 86 -39.48 4.64 -15.53
CA ASN A 86 -38.53 5.31 -16.42
C ASN A 86 -37.09 4.78 -16.29
N SER A 87 -36.91 3.62 -15.63
CA SER A 87 -35.59 3.00 -15.42
C SER A 87 -34.89 2.75 -16.75
N GLY A 88 -33.66 3.24 -16.86
CA GLY A 88 -32.78 2.93 -17.99
C GLY A 88 -32.44 1.44 -18.03
N LEU A 89 -32.14 0.84 -16.87
CA LEU A 89 -31.74 -0.57 -16.77
C LEU A 89 -32.89 -1.55 -17.12
N LEU A 90 -34.11 -1.29 -16.63
CA LEU A 90 -35.23 -2.22 -16.82
C LEU A 90 -35.83 -2.20 -18.24
N HIS A 91 -35.42 -1.23 -19.06
CA HIS A 91 -35.92 -1.04 -20.42
C HIS A 91 -34.87 -1.26 -21.50
N VAL A 92 -33.69 -1.79 -21.11
CA VAL A 92 -32.73 -2.37 -22.05
C VAL A 92 -33.29 -3.70 -22.56
N ALA A 93 -32.85 -4.14 -23.73
CA ALA A 93 -33.18 -5.46 -24.27
C ALA A 93 -32.94 -6.57 -23.23
N ASP A 94 -33.86 -7.54 -23.17
CA ASP A 94 -33.86 -8.60 -22.14
C ASP A 94 -32.51 -9.31 -22.02
N PHE A 95 -31.83 -9.55 -23.15
CA PHE A 95 -30.52 -10.19 -23.16
C PHE A 95 -29.46 -9.29 -22.52
N SER A 96 -29.39 -8.01 -22.90
CA SER A 96 -28.48 -7.02 -22.32
C SER A 96 -28.74 -6.81 -20.82
N LEU A 97 -30.01 -6.80 -20.40
CA LEU A 97 -30.38 -6.79 -18.98
C LEU A 97 -29.85 -8.03 -18.24
N MET A 98 -30.01 -9.23 -18.83
CA MET A 98 -29.48 -10.47 -18.25
C MET A 98 -27.95 -10.41 -18.10
N LEU A 99 -27.21 -9.92 -19.10
CA LEU A 99 -25.75 -9.79 -19.02
C LEU A 99 -25.33 -8.80 -17.94
N ALA A 100 -26.01 -7.66 -17.83
CA ALA A 100 -25.75 -6.66 -16.78
C ALA A 100 -25.99 -7.23 -15.37
N LEU A 101 -27.06 -8.00 -15.17
CA LEU A 101 -27.34 -8.67 -13.89
C LEU A 101 -26.29 -9.75 -13.57
N LEU A 102 -25.87 -10.54 -14.57
CA LEU A 102 -24.81 -11.53 -14.40
C LEU A 102 -23.46 -10.87 -14.08
N SER A 103 -23.17 -9.73 -14.68
CA SER A 103 -22.00 -8.91 -14.32
C SER A 103 -22.04 -8.48 -12.86
N LEU A 104 -23.18 -7.96 -12.39
CA LEU A 104 -23.37 -7.55 -11.00
C LEU A 104 -23.20 -8.71 -10.02
N ILE A 105 -23.81 -9.87 -10.29
CA ILE A 105 -23.67 -11.09 -9.48
C ILE A 105 -22.20 -11.55 -9.47
N SER A 106 -21.53 -11.48 -10.61
CA SER A 106 -20.11 -11.85 -10.71
C SER A 106 -19.23 -10.92 -9.87
N TRP A 107 -19.50 -9.61 -9.85
CA TRP A 107 -18.79 -8.66 -8.97
C TRP A 107 -19.00 -8.95 -7.48
N ILE A 108 -20.22 -9.33 -7.07
CA ILE A 108 -20.49 -9.79 -5.69
C ILE A 108 -19.66 -11.04 -5.37
N GLY A 109 -19.60 -11.99 -6.31
CA GLY A 109 -18.78 -13.19 -6.19
C GLY A 109 -17.28 -12.90 -6.08
N VAL A 110 -16.76 -11.96 -6.89
CA VAL A 110 -15.37 -11.50 -6.81
C VAL A 110 -15.09 -10.90 -5.43
N PHE A 111 -15.91 -9.96 -4.97
CA PHE A 111 -15.75 -9.34 -3.66
C PHE A 111 -15.78 -10.39 -2.54
N GLY A 112 -16.76 -11.29 -2.54
CA GLY A 112 -16.87 -12.38 -1.58
C GLY A 112 -15.67 -13.33 -1.60
N GLY A 113 -15.19 -13.70 -2.79
CA GLY A 113 -14.01 -14.55 -2.96
C GLY A 113 -12.74 -13.90 -2.40
N LEU A 114 -12.51 -12.62 -2.69
CA LEU A 114 -11.39 -11.85 -2.14
C LEU A 114 -11.49 -11.74 -0.61
N TRP A 115 -12.69 -11.44 -0.10
CA TRP A 115 -12.95 -11.29 1.34
C TRP A 115 -12.68 -12.56 2.15
N ILE A 116 -13.10 -13.72 1.63
CA ILE A 116 -12.88 -15.01 2.28
C ILE A 116 -11.39 -15.35 2.24
N ARG A 117 -10.74 -15.15 1.11
CA ARG A 117 -9.38 -15.60 0.84
C ARG A 117 -8.29 -14.79 1.54
N TYR A 118 -8.48 -13.49 1.68
CA TYR A 118 -7.49 -12.55 2.21
C TYR A 118 -7.96 -11.93 3.53
N PRO A 119 -8.02 -12.71 4.63
CA PRO A 119 -8.61 -12.28 5.89
C PRO A 119 -7.91 -11.07 6.52
N ILE A 120 -6.59 -10.93 6.34
CA ILE A 120 -5.82 -9.81 6.92
C ILE A 120 -6.07 -8.52 6.12
N MET A 121 -6.45 -8.64 4.85
CA MET A 121 -6.73 -7.50 3.96
C MET A 121 -8.21 -7.12 3.88
N ARG A 122 -9.13 -7.72 4.65
CA ARG A 122 -10.58 -7.49 4.54
C ARG A 122 -10.98 -6.01 4.62
N GLU A 123 -10.46 -5.29 5.61
CA GLU A 123 -10.71 -3.85 5.77
C GLU A 123 -10.18 -3.07 4.56
N ASN A 124 -8.97 -3.42 4.10
CA ASN A 124 -8.34 -2.80 2.93
C ASN A 124 -9.09 -3.10 1.62
N ILE A 125 -9.69 -4.27 1.46
CA ILE A 125 -10.54 -4.62 0.29
C ILE A 125 -11.71 -3.65 0.19
N VAL A 126 -12.35 -3.30 1.32
CA VAL A 126 -13.48 -2.35 1.34
C VAL A 126 -13.01 -0.97 0.91
N TYR A 127 -11.89 -0.48 1.47
CA TYR A 127 -11.34 0.82 1.10
C TYR A 127 -11.00 0.88 -0.39
N LEU A 128 -10.32 -0.13 -0.94
CA LEU A 128 -10.00 -0.18 -2.38
C LEU A 128 -11.24 -0.30 -3.26
N THR A 129 -12.28 -1.00 -2.80
CA THR A 129 -13.55 -1.10 -3.53
C THR A 129 -14.30 0.24 -3.56
N ILE A 130 -14.38 0.94 -2.42
CA ILE A 130 -14.99 2.28 -2.34
C ILE A 130 -14.18 3.28 -3.17
N ALA A 131 -12.86 3.19 -3.12
CA ALA A 131 -11.95 4.01 -3.92
C ALA A 131 -12.21 3.84 -5.42
N ASN A 132 -12.29 2.59 -5.90
CA ASN A 132 -12.64 2.27 -7.29
C ASN A 132 -14.02 2.82 -7.68
N LEU A 133 -15.05 2.60 -6.85
CA LEU A 133 -16.40 3.13 -7.09
C LEU A 133 -16.41 4.66 -7.14
N GLY A 134 -15.65 5.33 -6.29
CA GLY A 134 -15.51 6.79 -6.29
C GLY A 134 -14.95 7.32 -7.61
N VAL A 135 -13.94 6.67 -8.18
CA VAL A 135 -13.38 7.04 -9.49
C VAL A 135 -14.39 6.81 -10.61
N GLN A 136 -15.06 5.65 -10.62
CA GLN A 136 -16.08 5.33 -11.63
C GLN A 136 -17.21 6.37 -11.63
N LEU A 137 -17.79 6.67 -10.46
CA LEU A 137 -18.84 7.67 -10.32
C LEU A 137 -18.35 9.08 -10.63
N GLY A 138 -17.10 9.41 -10.27
CA GLY A 138 -16.49 10.69 -10.59
C GLY A 138 -16.37 10.94 -12.09
N HIS A 139 -15.91 9.94 -12.86
CA HIS A 139 -15.84 10.03 -14.31
C HIS A 139 -17.21 10.08 -14.96
N ILE A 140 -18.19 9.29 -14.49
CA ILE A 140 -19.57 9.35 -14.97
C ILE A 140 -20.17 10.75 -14.76
N TYR A 141 -19.97 11.34 -13.57
CA TYR A 141 -20.43 12.69 -13.28
C TYR A 141 -19.82 13.72 -14.22
N SER A 142 -18.50 13.72 -14.39
CA SER A 142 -17.80 14.66 -15.27
C SER A 142 -18.24 14.52 -16.74
N HIS A 143 -18.45 13.30 -17.23
CA HIS A 143 -18.96 13.06 -18.58
C HIS A 143 -20.45 13.42 -18.75
N SER A 144 -21.23 13.38 -17.67
CA SER A 144 -22.63 13.80 -17.70
C SER A 144 -22.79 15.31 -17.88
N ASN A 145 -21.84 16.10 -17.37
CA ASN A 145 -21.81 17.56 -17.57
C ASN A 145 -21.12 17.94 -18.89
N SER A 146 -20.03 17.25 -19.25
CA SER A 146 -19.27 17.46 -20.48
C SER A 146 -19.03 16.14 -21.21
N THR A 147 -19.80 15.88 -22.27
CA THR A 147 -19.79 14.58 -22.98
C THR A 147 -18.45 14.23 -23.64
N LYS A 148 -17.60 15.22 -23.92
CA LYS A 148 -16.25 15.05 -24.49
C LYS A 148 -15.11 15.21 -23.47
N PHE A 149 -15.42 15.13 -22.17
CA PHE A 149 -14.46 15.36 -21.09
C PHE A 149 -13.14 14.56 -21.30
N PRO A 150 -11.96 15.20 -21.15
CA PRO A 150 -11.72 16.55 -20.64
C PRO A 150 -11.71 17.66 -21.72
N PHE A 151 -12.06 17.34 -22.96
CA PHE A 151 -11.92 18.29 -24.07
C PHE A 151 -13.07 19.27 -24.11
N GLY A 152 -12.76 20.56 -23.98
CA GLY A 152 -13.75 21.64 -24.00
C GLY A 152 -14.56 21.76 -22.70
N SER A 153 -14.12 21.11 -21.62
CA SER A 153 -14.79 21.14 -20.32
C SER A 153 -14.44 22.40 -19.53
N GLU A 154 -15.40 22.92 -18.76
CA GLU A 154 -15.20 24.01 -17.81
C GLU A 154 -14.64 23.51 -16.47
N LEU A 155 -14.16 24.42 -15.61
CA LEU A 155 -13.61 24.06 -14.30
C LEU A 155 -14.62 23.27 -13.43
N GLY A 156 -15.92 23.56 -13.56
CA GLY A 156 -16.98 22.86 -12.83
C GLY A 156 -17.11 21.39 -13.20
N ASP A 157 -16.79 21.02 -14.45
CA ASP A 157 -16.90 19.64 -14.94
C ASP A 157 -15.86 18.71 -14.32
N TRP A 158 -14.74 19.27 -13.83
CA TRP A 158 -13.70 18.51 -13.14
C TRP A 158 -14.10 18.06 -11.73
N GLY A 159 -15.18 18.59 -11.16
CA GLY A 159 -15.59 18.34 -9.78
C GLY A 159 -15.74 16.84 -9.46
N GLY A 160 -16.37 16.08 -10.35
CA GLY A 160 -16.56 14.63 -10.19
C GLY A 160 -15.24 13.87 -10.15
N VAL A 161 -14.41 14.02 -11.19
CA VAL A 161 -13.08 13.39 -11.27
C VAL A 161 -12.17 13.82 -10.12
N ALA A 162 -12.21 15.09 -9.71
CA ALA A 162 -11.41 15.61 -8.61
C ALA A 162 -11.79 14.95 -7.28
N VAL A 163 -13.09 14.92 -6.94
CA VAL A 163 -13.58 14.27 -5.71
C VAL A 163 -13.34 12.76 -5.75
N GLY A 164 -13.64 12.10 -6.88
CA GLY A 164 -13.41 10.66 -7.04
C GLY A 164 -11.94 10.27 -6.86
N ASN A 165 -11.01 11.04 -7.44
CA ASN A 165 -9.58 10.80 -7.25
C ASN A 165 -9.06 11.22 -5.87
N LEU A 166 -9.65 12.24 -5.23
CA LEU A 166 -9.33 12.58 -3.84
C LEU A 166 -9.65 11.39 -2.92
N ILE A 167 -10.84 10.79 -3.07
CA ILE A 167 -11.24 9.58 -2.34
C ILE A 167 -10.28 8.43 -2.66
N MET A 168 -9.97 8.22 -3.94
CA MET A 168 -9.05 7.17 -4.39
C MET A 168 -7.67 7.28 -3.75
N LEU A 169 -7.07 8.47 -3.80
CA LEU A 169 -5.74 8.74 -3.26
C LEU A 169 -5.75 8.65 -1.73
N PHE A 170 -6.78 9.20 -1.08
CA PHE A 170 -6.91 9.10 0.37
C PHE A 170 -7.01 7.64 0.83
N LEU A 171 -7.94 6.87 0.27
CA LEU A 171 -8.15 5.48 0.67
C LEU A 171 -6.99 4.56 0.24
N SER A 172 -6.46 4.73 -0.96
CA SER A 172 -5.41 3.83 -1.46
C SER A 172 -4.04 4.16 -0.87
N ILE A 173 -3.67 5.44 -0.81
CA ILE A 173 -2.32 5.86 -0.37
C ILE A 173 -2.28 6.18 1.12
N ILE A 174 -3.20 7.01 1.61
CA ILE A 174 -3.14 7.44 3.02
C ILE A 174 -3.61 6.35 3.98
N VAL A 175 -4.61 5.57 3.58
CA VAL A 175 -5.16 4.48 4.42
C VAL A 175 -4.45 3.16 4.12
N VAL A 176 -4.62 2.59 2.93
CA VAL A 176 -4.18 1.21 2.64
C VAL A 176 -2.66 1.10 2.52
N HIS A 177 -2.00 1.92 1.70
CA HIS A 177 -0.55 1.88 1.52
C HIS A 177 0.18 2.08 2.84
N ARG A 178 -0.21 3.12 3.58
CA ARG A 178 0.36 3.40 4.90
C ARG A 178 0.15 2.26 5.90
N ALA A 179 -1.06 1.70 5.98
CA ALA A 179 -1.34 0.58 6.87
C ALA A 179 -0.48 -0.66 6.55
N VAL A 180 -0.29 -0.97 5.27
CA VAL A 180 0.54 -2.11 4.83
C VAL A 180 2.02 -1.87 5.17
N ILE A 181 2.55 -0.68 4.88
CA ILE A 181 3.96 -0.35 5.17
C ILE A 181 4.22 -0.38 6.67
N GLU A 182 3.39 0.28 7.48
CA GLU A 182 3.58 0.33 8.93
C GLU A 182 3.41 -1.07 9.57
N THR A 183 2.48 -1.89 9.07
CA THR A 183 2.35 -3.27 9.55
C THR A 183 3.55 -4.13 9.17
N ARG A 184 4.11 -3.95 7.96
CA ARG A 184 5.35 -4.63 7.55
C ARG A 184 6.53 -4.22 8.43
N ASP A 185 6.65 -2.93 8.75
CA ASP A 185 7.72 -2.41 9.59
C ASP A 185 7.68 -3.07 10.98
N ILE A 186 6.51 -3.07 11.61
CA ILE A 186 6.26 -3.76 12.91
C ILE A 186 6.57 -5.26 12.81
N HIS A 187 6.11 -5.92 11.74
CA HIS A 187 6.35 -7.35 11.54
C HIS A 187 7.84 -7.69 11.51
N VAL A 188 8.65 -6.92 10.79
CA VAL A 188 10.10 -7.13 10.72
C VAL A 188 10.74 -6.88 12.09
N GLU A 189 10.31 -5.84 12.80
CA GLU A 189 10.84 -5.50 14.13
C GLU A 189 10.52 -6.56 15.18
N GLU A 190 9.33 -7.15 15.18
CA GLU A 190 8.93 -8.14 16.19
C GLU A 190 9.38 -9.55 15.86
N ARG A 191 9.20 -9.97 14.60
CA ARG A 191 9.39 -11.38 14.18
C ARG A 191 10.80 -11.68 13.69
N HIS A 192 11.53 -10.66 13.26
CA HIS A 192 12.86 -10.79 12.68
C HIS A 192 13.94 -10.03 13.47
N ASN A 193 13.67 -9.69 14.73
CA ASN A 193 14.66 -9.09 15.61
C ASN A 193 15.85 -10.04 15.81
N HIS A 194 17.06 -9.53 15.60
CA HIS A 194 18.28 -10.26 15.84
C HIS A 194 19.34 -9.31 16.41
N PRO A 195 20.18 -9.75 17.38
CA PRO A 195 21.32 -8.97 17.87
C PRO A 195 22.34 -8.52 16.81
N ASP A 196 22.22 -9.03 15.58
CA ASP A 196 23.14 -8.73 14.48
C ASP A 196 22.38 -7.82 13.50
N PRO A 197 22.79 -6.54 13.35
CA PRO A 197 22.10 -5.59 12.52
C PRO A 197 22.09 -6.00 11.04
N ARG A 198 23.04 -6.82 10.59
CA ARG A 198 23.11 -7.26 9.19
C ARG A 198 21.99 -8.23 8.84
N LYS A 199 21.64 -9.13 9.78
CA LYS A 199 20.53 -10.06 9.60
C LYS A 199 19.21 -9.30 9.57
N VAL A 200 19.01 -8.33 10.47
CA VAL A 200 17.84 -7.45 10.46
C VAL A 200 17.73 -6.70 9.14
N ALA A 201 18.81 -6.06 8.66
CA ALA A 201 18.82 -5.36 7.39
C ALA A 201 18.47 -6.26 6.18
N ARG A 202 18.90 -7.53 6.21
CA ARG A 202 18.52 -8.52 5.19
C ARG A 202 17.03 -8.85 5.24
N GLU A 203 16.45 -9.00 6.42
CA GLU A 203 15.01 -9.26 6.58
C GLU A 203 14.16 -8.04 6.15
N TRP A 204 14.64 -6.82 6.41
CA TRP A 204 14.06 -5.59 5.83
C TRP A 204 14.09 -5.56 4.31
N ARG A 205 15.20 -6.03 3.72
CA ARG A 205 15.29 -6.18 2.27
C ARG A 205 14.28 -7.22 1.78
N ASP A 206 14.26 -8.40 2.40
CA ASP A 206 13.38 -9.51 2.03
C ASP A 206 11.88 -9.15 2.12
N HIS A 207 11.51 -8.21 2.99
CA HIS A 207 10.15 -7.66 3.14
C HIS A 207 9.96 -6.30 2.47
N SER A 208 10.74 -5.99 1.43
CA SER A 208 10.56 -4.77 0.67
C SER A 208 9.22 -4.74 -0.08
N LEU A 209 8.61 -3.54 -0.11
CA LEU A 209 7.29 -3.26 -0.68
C LEU A 209 7.37 -2.24 -1.83
N ARG A 210 8.56 -2.00 -2.43
CA ARG A 210 8.72 -0.98 -3.48
C ARG A 210 7.95 -1.37 -4.73
N ALA A 211 8.13 -2.60 -5.24
CA ALA A 211 7.40 -3.08 -6.42
C ALA A 211 5.88 -3.16 -6.16
N TRP A 212 5.47 -3.53 -4.94
CA TRP A 212 4.06 -3.51 -4.55
C TRP A 212 3.48 -2.09 -4.54
N SER A 213 4.23 -1.11 -4.04
CA SER A 213 3.83 0.31 -4.05
C SER A 213 3.67 0.84 -5.48
N ILE A 214 4.58 0.46 -6.39
CA ILE A 214 4.45 0.77 -7.82
C ILE A 214 3.21 0.10 -8.40
N GLY A 215 2.96 -1.17 -8.06
CA GLY A 215 1.76 -1.91 -8.46
C GLY A 215 0.46 -1.22 -8.05
N LEU A 216 0.40 -0.69 -6.82
CA LEU A 216 -0.73 0.11 -6.34
C LEU A 216 -0.90 1.41 -7.14
N GLY A 217 0.18 2.12 -7.45
CA GLY A 217 0.15 3.30 -8.33
C GLY A 217 -0.34 2.96 -9.75
N CYS A 218 0.16 1.87 -10.33
CA CYS A 218 -0.31 1.35 -11.62
C CYS A 218 -1.80 0.99 -11.60
N TRP A 219 -2.28 0.40 -10.50
CA TRP A 219 -3.69 0.09 -10.33
C TRP A 219 -4.57 1.34 -10.30
N ILE A 220 -4.14 2.41 -9.62
CA ILE A 220 -4.83 3.71 -9.63
C ILE A 220 -4.95 4.28 -11.05
N ILE A 221 -3.85 4.22 -11.82
CA ILE A 221 -3.81 4.71 -13.20
C ILE A 221 -4.74 3.88 -14.09
N LEU A 222 -4.64 2.55 -14.04
CA LEU A 222 -5.48 1.66 -14.84
C LEU A 222 -6.96 1.79 -14.51
N THR A 223 -7.29 1.99 -13.23
CA THR A 223 -8.67 2.26 -12.79
C THR A 223 -9.21 3.55 -13.39
N ASN A 224 -8.40 4.62 -13.42
CA ASN A 224 -8.79 5.88 -14.07
C ASN A 224 -8.95 5.74 -15.58
N ILE A 225 -8.03 5.04 -16.25
CA ILE A 225 -8.14 4.77 -17.70
C ILE A 225 -9.43 4.00 -17.98
N SER A 226 -9.74 2.97 -17.19
CA SER A 226 -10.95 2.16 -17.32
C SER A 226 -12.20 3.00 -17.08
N ALA A 227 -12.25 3.78 -16.00
CA ALA A 227 -13.41 4.61 -15.67
C ALA A 227 -13.65 5.73 -16.69
N TRP A 228 -12.58 6.38 -17.14
CA TRP A 228 -12.65 7.40 -18.17
C TRP A 228 -13.17 6.82 -19.48
N SER A 229 -12.54 5.75 -19.98
CA SER A 229 -12.93 5.13 -21.25
C SER A 229 -14.33 4.55 -21.23
N GLY A 230 -14.76 3.92 -20.13
CA GLY A 230 -16.12 3.40 -19.97
C GLY A 230 -17.17 4.51 -19.91
N SER A 231 -16.86 5.63 -19.24
CA SER A 231 -17.75 6.79 -19.24
C SER A 231 -17.82 7.44 -20.62
N HIS A 232 -16.68 7.54 -21.31
CA HIS A 232 -16.58 8.15 -22.63
C HIS A 232 -17.35 7.37 -23.69
N SER A 233 -17.31 6.03 -23.66
CA SER A 233 -18.04 5.17 -24.61
C SER A 233 -19.55 5.36 -24.57
N VAL A 234 -20.11 5.86 -23.47
CA VAL A 234 -21.57 6.06 -23.29
C VAL A 234 -21.96 7.53 -23.13
N ALA A 235 -21.00 8.46 -23.21
CA ALA A 235 -21.24 9.89 -22.98
C ALA A 235 -21.84 10.60 -24.20
N LEU A 236 -21.44 10.21 -25.42
CA LEU A 236 -22.01 10.78 -26.63
C LEU A 236 -23.42 10.21 -26.86
N ARG A 237 -24.34 11.10 -27.20
CA ARG A 237 -25.75 10.79 -27.41
C ARG A 237 -26.16 11.23 -28.81
N PRO A 238 -27.17 10.58 -29.42
CA PRO A 238 -27.74 11.02 -30.69
C PRO A 238 -28.06 12.52 -30.70
N PRO A 239 -27.84 13.22 -31.83
CA PRO A 239 -27.59 12.70 -33.18
C PRO A 239 -26.09 12.47 -33.52
N ILE A 240 -25.19 12.53 -32.53
CA ILE A 240 -23.75 12.35 -32.76
C ILE A 240 -23.45 10.85 -32.78
N GLU A 241 -23.41 10.24 -33.97
CA GLU A 241 -22.98 8.85 -34.16
C GLU A 241 -21.46 8.80 -34.36
N GLN A 242 -20.76 8.20 -33.40
CA GLN A 242 -19.33 7.89 -33.51
C GLN A 242 -19.09 6.46 -33.05
N ASP A 243 -18.18 5.75 -33.71
CA ASP A 243 -17.77 4.42 -33.29
C ASP A 243 -17.00 4.50 -31.96
N MET A 244 -17.59 3.93 -30.90
CA MET A 244 -17.04 3.92 -29.54
C MET A 244 -16.28 2.63 -29.19
N THR A 245 -16.11 1.72 -30.16
CA THR A 245 -15.50 0.40 -29.92
C THR A 245 -14.11 0.50 -29.30
N LEU A 246 -13.32 1.51 -29.68
CA LEU A 246 -11.99 1.74 -29.10
C LEU A 246 -12.05 2.03 -27.59
N PHE A 247 -13.00 2.85 -27.16
CA PHE A 247 -13.18 3.21 -25.75
C PHE A 247 -13.69 2.02 -24.94
N VAL A 248 -14.61 1.22 -25.50
CA VAL A 248 -15.05 -0.04 -24.88
C VAL A 248 -13.88 -1.01 -24.74
N ALA A 249 -13.07 -1.18 -25.78
CA ALA A 249 -11.88 -2.04 -25.73
C ALA A 249 -10.86 -1.55 -24.69
N MET A 250 -10.62 -0.23 -24.63
CA MET A 250 -9.75 0.38 -23.62
C MET A 250 -10.29 0.15 -22.20
N HIS A 251 -11.60 0.31 -21.99
CA HIS A 251 -12.26 0.04 -20.71
C HIS A 251 -12.05 -1.40 -20.26
N VAL A 252 -12.28 -2.37 -21.16
CA VAL A 252 -12.13 -3.80 -20.89
C VAL A 252 -10.67 -4.17 -20.63
N ILE A 253 -9.72 -3.77 -21.49
CA ILE A 253 -8.31 -4.14 -21.35
C ILE A 253 -7.72 -3.54 -20.06
N SER A 254 -7.99 -2.26 -19.79
CA SER A 254 -7.51 -1.61 -18.57
C SER A 254 -8.18 -2.17 -17.32
N GLY A 255 -9.47 -2.51 -17.39
CA GLY A 255 -10.20 -3.18 -16.30
C GLY A 255 -9.64 -4.58 -15.99
N ILE A 256 -9.31 -5.38 -17.02
CA ILE A 256 -8.68 -6.70 -16.86
C ILE A 256 -7.30 -6.56 -16.20
N ALA A 257 -6.49 -5.60 -16.64
CA ALA A 257 -5.20 -5.34 -16.01
C ALA A 257 -5.36 -4.86 -14.56
N ALA A 258 -6.37 -4.01 -14.30
CA ALA A 258 -6.68 -3.52 -12.95
C ALA A 258 -7.11 -4.65 -12.00
N ILE A 259 -7.95 -5.61 -12.41
CA ILE A 259 -8.36 -6.72 -11.53
C ILE A 259 -7.19 -7.67 -11.24
N ILE A 260 -6.30 -7.92 -12.22
CA ILE A 260 -5.07 -8.70 -11.99
C ILE A 260 -4.19 -8.03 -10.94
N LEU A 261 -3.98 -6.71 -11.06
CA LEU A 261 -3.24 -5.95 -10.06
C LEU A 261 -3.95 -5.89 -8.72
N LEU A 262 -5.27 -5.77 -8.67
CA LEU A 262 -6.03 -5.77 -7.41
C LEU A 262 -5.81 -7.09 -6.65
N VAL A 263 -5.92 -8.22 -7.34
CA VAL A 263 -5.64 -9.53 -6.73
C VAL A 263 -4.21 -9.58 -6.20
N HIS A 264 -3.22 -9.10 -6.96
CA HIS A 264 -1.84 -9.02 -6.51
C HIS A 264 -1.64 -8.11 -5.29
N ILE A 265 -2.25 -6.91 -5.30
CA ILE A 265 -2.17 -5.91 -4.22
C ILE A 265 -2.69 -6.48 -2.91
N LEU A 266 -3.75 -7.28 -2.97
CA LEU A 266 -4.34 -7.95 -1.80
C LEU A 266 -3.54 -9.18 -1.38
N TRP A 267 -3.07 -9.96 -2.35
CA TRP A 267 -2.35 -11.20 -2.10
C TRP A 267 -0.96 -10.97 -1.48
N TYR A 268 -0.19 -10.00 -1.96
CA TYR A 268 1.22 -9.89 -1.61
C TYR A 268 1.47 -9.55 -0.11
N PRO A 269 0.78 -8.56 0.50
CA PRO A 269 0.90 -8.32 1.94
C PRO A 269 0.46 -9.52 2.78
N GLN A 270 -0.63 -10.18 2.40
CA GLN A 270 -1.12 -11.40 3.07
C GLN A 270 -0.08 -12.54 2.98
N PHE A 271 0.58 -12.68 1.83
CA PHE A 271 1.64 -13.66 1.62
C PHE A 271 2.86 -13.36 2.50
N MET A 272 3.29 -12.09 2.56
CA MET A 272 4.47 -11.71 3.33
C MET A 272 4.27 -11.78 4.85
N LEU A 273 3.14 -11.28 5.35
CA LEU A 273 2.89 -11.21 6.79
C LEU A 273 2.46 -12.56 7.40
N GLY A 274 2.22 -13.56 6.56
CA GLY A 274 1.72 -14.87 6.98
C GLY A 274 0.30 -14.82 7.51
N SER A 275 -0.21 -15.95 8.02
CA SER A 275 -1.54 -16.04 8.65
C SER A 275 -1.51 -15.70 10.15
N SER A 276 -0.40 -15.18 10.66
CA SER A 276 -0.18 -14.89 12.08
C SER A 276 -0.87 -13.59 12.48
N GLY A 277 -2.19 -13.67 12.68
CA GLY A 277 -2.99 -12.91 13.65
C GLY A 277 -3.16 -11.40 13.49
N ASP A 278 -2.15 -10.67 13.02
CA ASP A 278 -2.13 -9.22 13.08
C ASP A 278 -2.86 -8.63 11.88
N ARG A 279 -3.92 -7.85 12.15
CA ARG A 279 -4.64 -7.10 11.12
C ARG A 279 -3.71 -6.03 10.54
N ILE A 280 -3.85 -5.76 9.24
CA ILE A 280 -3.11 -4.66 8.60
C ILE A 280 -3.80 -3.36 8.94
N GLN A 281 -3.15 -2.56 9.79
CA GLN A 281 -3.67 -1.30 10.32
C GLN A 281 -2.52 -0.32 10.50
N SER A 282 -2.82 0.97 10.33
CA SER A 282 -1.86 2.02 10.64
C SER A 282 -1.64 2.14 12.15
N THR A 283 -0.48 2.65 12.54
CA THR A 283 -0.11 3.06 13.90
C THR A 283 -1.23 3.84 14.58
N ARG A 284 -1.78 4.87 13.92
CA ARG A 284 -2.92 5.63 14.45
C ARG A 284 -4.18 4.80 14.66
N ALA A 285 -4.50 3.88 13.75
CA ALA A 285 -5.66 3.00 13.92
C ALA A 285 -5.45 2.06 15.12
N ARG A 286 -4.22 1.57 15.33
CA ARG A 286 -3.84 0.78 16.51
C ARG A 286 -3.92 1.59 17.81
N GLU A 287 -3.49 2.86 17.80
CA GLU A 287 -3.62 3.77 18.95
C GLU A 287 -5.09 3.93 19.34
N VAL A 288 -5.96 4.19 18.36
CA VAL A 288 -7.41 4.35 18.58
C VAL A 288 -8.06 3.05 19.04
N ALA A 289 -7.59 1.90 18.57
CA ALA A 289 -8.04 0.57 18.99
C ALA A 289 -7.49 0.14 20.37
N GLY A 290 -6.55 0.90 20.94
CA GLY A 290 -5.89 0.56 22.20
C GLY A 290 -4.94 -0.65 22.09
N GLU A 291 -4.48 -0.98 20.88
CA GLU A 291 -3.52 -2.06 20.65
C GLU A 291 -2.12 -1.66 21.12
N TYR A 292 -1.30 -2.65 21.50
CA TYR A 292 0.10 -2.41 21.84
C TYR A 292 0.86 -1.97 20.58
N ILE A 293 1.50 -0.81 20.67
CA ILE A 293 2.39 -0.31 19.61
C ILE A 293 3.80 -0.49 20.12
N PRO A 294 4.64 -1.31 19.44
CA PRO A 294 6.04 -1.40 19.76
C PRO A 294 6.65 -0.01 19.65
N ARG A 295 7.07 0.56 20.78
CA ARG A 295 7.87 1.78 20.75
C ARG A 295 9.22 1.39 20.17
N THR A 296 9.58 1.99 19.04
CA THR A 296 10.93 1.92 18.48
C THR A 296 11.93 2.36 19.54
N THR A 297 12.50 1.38 20.23
CA THR A 297 13.44 1.63 21.32
C THR A 297 14.83 1.43 20.78
N LYS A 298 15.24 2.34 19.89
CA LYS A 298 16.67 2.51 19.61
C LYS A 298 17.30 3.13 20.86
N ASN A 299 18.25 2.42 21.46
CA ASN A 299 19.11 3.04 22.46
C ASN A 299 19.73 4.29 21.83
N SER A 300 19.50 5.46 22.42
CA SER A 300 20.09 6.68 21.89
C SER A 300 21.46 6.91 22.53
N GLN A 301 22.44 7.26 21.70
CA GLN A 301 23.76 7.65 22.15
C GLN A 301 23.72 9.12 22.58
N GLY A 302 24.28 9.44 23.75
CA GLY A 302 24.35 10.81 24.24
C GLY A 302 25.37 11.64 23.45
N ILE A 303 25.07 12.91 23.21
CA ILE A 303 25.93 13.86 22.49
C ILE A 303 26.37 14.96 23.45
N CYS A 304 27.66 15.32 23.47
CA CYS A 304 28.16 16.40 24.32
C CYS A 304 27.49 17.73 23.92
N PRO A 305 26.81 18.43 24.85
CA PRO A 305 26.08 19.67 24.52
C PRO A 305 26.99 20.85 24.16
N ILE A 306 28.30 20.75 24.42
CA ILE A 306 29.27 21.83 24.17
C ILE A 306 29.99 21.66 22.82
N CYS A 307 30.42 20.43 22.49
CA CYS A 307 31.26 20.18 21.31
C CYS A 307 30.65 19.21 20.29
N ASN A 308 29.41 18.77 20.52
CA ASN A 308 28.60 17.95 19.62
C ASN A 308 29.24 16.61 19.20
N VAL A 309 30.04 16.01 20.08
CA VAL A 309 30.63 14.68 19.88
C VAL A 309 29.92 13.65 20.72
N GLU A 310 29.80 12.44 20.19
CA GLU A 310 29.23 11.28 20.88
C GLU A 310 29.96 11.02 22.21
N THR A 311 29.18 10.66 23.22
CA THR A 311 29.64 10.39 24.58
C THR A 311 29.16 9.01 24.99
N PRO A 312 29.84 8.29 25.89
CA PRO A 312 29.52 6.91 26.21
C PRO A 312 28.22 6.71 27.02
N ALA A 313 27.43 7.78 27.22
CA ALA A 313 26.09 7.67 27.77
C ALA A 313 25.13 7.02 26.77
N LEU A 314 24.37 6.05 27.25
CA LEU A 314 23.28 5.42 26.53
C LEU A 314 21.96 5.72 27.24
N LYS A 315 20.91 6.04 26.48
CA LYS A 315 19.55 6.03 26.99
C LYS A 315 18.89 4.75 26.53
N LEU A 316 18.50 3.92 27.49
CA LEU A 316 17.86 2.62 27.26
C LEU A 316 16.39 2.76 26.86
N SER A 317 15.85 1.66 26.35
CA SER A 317 14.47 1.47 25.91
C SER A 317 13.40 1.80 26.96
N ASP A 318 13.73 1.63 28.24
CA ASP A 318 12.84 1.88 29.39
C ASP A 318 12.90 3.35 29.87
N GLY A 319 13.70 4.19 29.21
CA GLY A 319 13.93 5.59 29.60
C GLY A 319 14.99 5.78 30.67
N SER A 320 15.61 4.70 31.15
CA SER A 320 16.77 4.77 32.04
C SER A 320 18.04 5.14 31.26
N TYR A 321 19.06 5.57 31.99
CA TYR A 321 20.36 5.91 31.43
C TYR A 321 21.39 4.90 31.89
N GLU A 322 22.31 4.51 31.01
CA GLU A 322 23.50 3.73 31.34
C GLU A 322 24.75 4.52 31.02
N VAL A 323 25.71 4.48 31.93
CA VAL A 323 27.03 5.08 31.74
C VAL A 323 28.12 4.13 32.23
N PRO A 324 29.31 4.17 31.63
CA PRO A 324 30.44 3.37 32.09
C PRO A 324 30.91 3.80 33.48
N CYS A 325 31.41 2.82 34.22
CA CYS A 325 32.10 3.06 35.48
C CYS A 325 33.38 3.88 35.25
N THR A 326 33.72 4.78 36.18
CA THR A 326 34.92 5.64 36.11
C THR A 326 36.18 4.99 36.68
N THR A 327 36.04 3.83 37.33
CA THR A 327 37.17 3.14 37.96
C THR A 327 38.01 2.46 36.89
N GLU A 328 39.30 2.76 36.82
CA GLU A 328 40.22 2.33 35.74
C GLU A 328 40.28 0.80 35.53
N SER A 329 39.89 0.01 36.54
CA SER A 329 39.85 -1.45 36.49
C SER A 329 38.45 -2.06 36.25
N CYS A 330 37.42 -1.26 36.00
CA CYS A 330 36.04 -1.70 35.88
C CYS A 330 35.42 -1.24 34.55
N GLN A 331 35.12 -2.20 33.66
CA GLN A 331 34.48 -1.93 32.36
C GLN A 331 32.95 -2.05 32.40
N ASN A 332 32.36 -2.17 33.61
CA ASN A 332 30.93 -2.34 33.75
C ASN A 332 30.18 -1.02 33.46
N VAL A 333 28.94 -1.15 32.99
CA VAL A 333 27.99 -0.06 32.80
C VAL A 333 26.89 -0.14 33.86
N GLY A 334 26.31 0.99 34.23
CA GLY A 334 25.23 0.99 35.21
C GLY A 334 24.41 2.26 35.22
N VAL A 335 23.36 2.23 36.05
CA VAL A 335 22.46 3.37 36.24
C VAL A 335 23.19 4.46 37.03
N PRO A 336 23.19 5.72 36.56
CA PRO A 336 23.80 6.85 37.24
C PRO A 336 23.38 6.96 38.71
N GLY A 337 24.35 7.14 39.60
CA GLY A 337 24.11 7.28 41.04
C GLY A 337 23.88 5.96 41.80
N THR A 338 23.93 4.80 41.14
CA THR A 338 23.89 3.50 41.80
C THR A 338 25.29 2.91 42.01
N SER A 339 25.44 1.93 42.88
CA SER A 339 26.71 1.21 43.05
C SER A 339 26.93 0.24 41.89
N CYS A 340 28.13 0.26 41.31
CA CYS A 340 28.55 -0.68 40.28
C CYS A 340 28.49 -2.12 40.81
N LYS A 341 27.93 -3.06 40.03
CA LYS A 341 27.80 -4.46 40.45
C LYS A 341 29.13 -5.21 40.62
N GLU A 342 30.20 -4.72 39.99
CA GLU A 342 31.52 -5.39 40.03
C GLU A 342 32.47 -4.77 41.05
N CYS A 343 32.67 -3.44 40.99
CA CYS A 343 33.64 -2.76 41.83
C CYS A 343 33.01 -1.98 43.00
N ASN A 344 31.68 -2.00 43.12
CA ASN A 344 30.91 -1.32 44.17
C ASN A 344 31.11 0.20 44.27
N SER A 345 31.85 0.81 43.33
CA SER A 345 32.01 2.26 43.24
C SER A 345 30.74 2.90 42.69
N MET A 346 30.45 4.13 43.11
CA MET A 346 29.29 4.88 42.62
C MET A 346 29.45 5.20 41.12
N ILE A 347 28.44 4.86 40.33
CA ILE A 347 28.37 5.20 38.90
C ILE A 347 28.16 6.72 38.76
N PRO A 348 28.94 7.41 37.92
CA PRO A 348 28.89 8.88 37.84
C PRO A 348 27.53 9.40 37.36
N SER A 349 27.09 10.53 37.90
CA SER A 349 25.90 11.27 37.43
C SER A 349 26.22 12.37 36.41
N ARG A 350 27.51 12.57 36.13
CA ARG A 350 28.06 13.56 35.20
C ARG A 350 29.10 12.90 34.30
N ILE A 351 29.18 13.34 33.06
CA ILE A 351 30.17 12.85 32.10
C ILE A 351 31.12 13.98 31.77
N THR A 352 32.42 13.68 31.83
CA THR A 352 33.48 14.57 31.33
C THR A 352 33.74 14.21 29.88
N CYS A 353 33.53 15.16 28.96
CA CYS A 353 33.78 14.94 27.54
C CYS A 353 35.29 14.82 27.28
N GLN A 354 35.73 13.76 26.62
CA GLN A 354 37.15 13.55 26.30
C GLN A 354 37.70 14.58 25.30
N LYS A 355 36.85 15.20 24.48
CA LYS A 355 37.28 16.16 23.45
C LYS A 355 37.42 17.59 23.98
N CYS A 356 36.45 18.07 24.76
CA CYS A 356 36.44 19.47 25.23
C CYS A 356 36.64 19.62 26.74
N GLY A 357 36.75 18.53 27.50
CA GLY A 357 36.98 18.55 28.95
C GLY A 357 35.80 19.04 29.79
N SER A 358 34.66 19.39 29.19
CA SER A 358 33.50 19.88 29.94
C SER A 358 32.84 18.75 30.73
N SER A 359 32.54 19.01 32.01
CA SER A 359 31.76 18.11 32.88
C SER A 359 30.29 18.53 32.89
N THR A 360 29.42 17.72 32.29
CA THR A 360 27.99 18.00 32.10
C THR A 360 27.12 16.87 32.66
N THR A 361 25.87 17.16 33.00
CA THR A 361 24.94 16.14 33.55
C THR A 361 24.48 15.20 32.44
N ILE A 362 24.26 13.92 32.74
CA ILE A 362 23.90 12.91 31.72
C ILE A 362 22.65 13.31 30.95
N VAL A 363 21.65 13.88 31.63
CA VAL A 363 20.41 14.37 31.00
C VAL A 363 20.68 15.43 29.92
N SER A 364 21.71 16.28 30.09
CA SER A 364 22.04 17.31 29.11
C SER A 364 22.66 16.77 27.80
N HIS A 365 23.09 15.50 27.78
CA HIS A 365 23.61 14.85 26.58
C HIS A 365 22.51 14.31 25.66
N PHE A 366 21.27 14.31 26.14
CA PHE A 366 20.09 13.90 25.38
C PHE A 366 19.23 15.15 25.21
N SER A 367 19.43 15.87 24.10
CA SER A 367 18.68 17.09 23.82
C SER A 367 17.17 16.85 23.81
N ARG A 368 16.38 17.82 24.28
CA ARG A 368 14.92 17.87 24.13
C ARG A 368 14.51 18.18 22.68
N SER A 369 14.91 17.33 21.73
CA SER A 369 14.49 17.47 20.33
C SER A 369 13.01 17.11 20.09
N GLU A 370 12.27 16.70 21.13
CA GLU A 370 10.84 16.35 21.06
C GLU A 370 9.92 17.35 21.80
N ALA A 371 10.35 18.59 22.04
CA ALA A 371 9.51 19.63 22.65
C ALA A 371 8.79 20.55 21.63
N TRP A 372 8.56 20.08 20.40
CA TRP A 372 7.98 20.85 19.30
C TRP A 372 7.04 19.97 18.50
#